data_AF-A0A661V5G6-F1
#
_entry.id   AF-A0A661V5G6-F1
#
_cell.length_a   1.000
_cell.length_b   1.000
_cell.length_c   1.000
_cell.angle_alpha   90.00
_cell.angle_beta   90.00
_cell.angle_gamma   90.00
#
_symmetry.space_group_name_H-M   'P 1'
#
loop_
_entity.id
_entity.type
_entity.pdbx_description
1 polymer ?
#
loop_
_entity_poly.entity_id
_entity_poly.type
_entity_poly.pdbx_seq_one_letter_code
_entity_poly.pdbx_strand_id
1 'polypeptide(L)'
;MARQRSGRPLVRFSDEPTDLNTFAEYGLRFDIEENFLDDKSGAFQVQKSEIDSADSLSRLCLVLAVATLYLVSTGVEVVASGKRRLVDTHWDRGLSYLQIGWRWLRRQLSQGAPLPHTLELDPRPDPEPARASRRAVRSPPSFNTVAAEC
;
A
#
# COMPACT_ATOMS: atom_id res chain seq x y z
N MET A 1 10.62 -11.31 -34.45
CA MET A 1 10.61 -12.53 -33.63
C MET A 1 10.88 -12.15 -32.18
N ALA A 2 9.84 -12.15 -31.33
CA ALA A 2 9.96 -11.76 -29.93
C ALA A 2 10.55 -12.92 -29.11
N ARG A 3 11.66 -12.65 -28.42
CA ARG A 3 12.37 -13.61 -27.57
C ARG A 3 11.48 -13.96 -26.37
N GLN A 4 10.88 -15.13 -26.38
CA GLN A 4 10.09 -15.66 -25.27
C GLN A 4 11.04 -15.83 -24.08
N ARG A 5 10.93 -14.96 -23.07
CA ARG A 5 11.69 -15.09 -21.83
C ARG A 5 11.20 -16.36 -21.13
N SER A 6 12.07 -17.35 -20.97
CA SER A 6 11.84 -18.54 -20.17
C SER A 6 11.65 -18.14 -18.70
N GLY A 7 10.41 -17.81 -18.33
CA GLY A 7 9.99 -17.61 -16.96
C GLY A 7 9.42 -18.90 -16.40
N ARG A 8 9.70 -19.21 -15.13
CA ARG A 8 9.04 -20.33 -14.45
C ARG A 8 7.53 -20.07 -14.37
N PRO A 9 6.69 -21.09 -14.61
CA PRO A 9 5.24 -20.92 -14.50
C PRO A 9 4.84 -20.61 -13.05
N LEU A 10 3.89 -19.68 -12.90
CA LEU A 10 3.19 -19.42 -11.64
C LEU A 10 1.94 -20.29 -11.58
N VAL A 11 1.72 -20.99 -10.48
CA VAL A 11 0.52 -21.80 -10.23
C VAL A 11 -0.23 -21.20 -9.05
N ARG A 12 -1.54 -20.96 -9.22
CA ARG A 12 -2.43 -20.48 -8.16
C ARG A 12 -3.43 -21.58 -7.82
N PHE A 13 -3.66 -21.78 -6.53
CA PHE A 13 -4.75 -22.59 -6.01
C PHE A 13 -5.80 -21.63 -5.43
N SER A 14 -7.07 -21.87 -5.75
CA SER A 14 -8.20 -21.08 -5.26
C SER A 14 -9.35 -22.03 -4.97
N ASP A 15 -10.05 -21.79 -3.86
CA ASP A 15 -11.35 -22.37 -3.54
C ASP A 15 -12.50 -21.65 -4.28
N GLU A 16 -12.24 -20.44 -4.78
CA GLU A 16 -13.13 -19.66 -5.66
C GLU A 16 -12.93 -19.96 -7.16
N PRO A 17 -13.98 -19.74 -8.01
CA PRO A 17 -13.86 -19.83 -9.47
C PRO A 17 -12.70 -18.97 -9.99
N THR A 18 -11.80 -19.58 -10.76
CA THR A 18 -10.58 -18.93 -11.23
C THR A 18 -10.72 -18.50 -12.69
N ASP A 19 -10.52 -17.21 -12.96
CA ASP A 19 -10.44 -16.62 -14.29
C ASP A 19 -9.20 -15.73 -14.44
N LEU A 20 -9.10 -14.97 -15.55
CA LEU A 20 -7.99 -14.02 -15.74
C LEU A 20 -8.01 -12.88 -14.72
N ASN A 21 -9.18 -12.50 -14.20
CA ASN A 21 -9.30 -11.47 -13.15
C ASN A 21 -8.70 -11.97 -11.84
N THR A 22 -8.83 -13.26 -11.53
CA THR A 22 -8.18 -13.89 -10.37
C THR A 22 -6.65 -13.70 -10.39
N PHE A 23 -6.02 -13.69 -11.57
CA PHE A 23 -4.59 -13.39 -11.68
C PHE A 23 -4.27 -11.89 -11.54
N ALA A 24 -5.13 -11.02 -12.05
CA ALA A 24 -5.00 -9.56 -11.86
C ALA A 24 -5.11 -9.19 -10.38
N GLU A 25 -6.08 -9.77 -9.68
CA GLU A 25 -6.28 -9.61 -8.24
C GLU A 25 -5.07 -10.13 -7.44
N TYR A 26 -4.56 -11.32 -7.78
CA TYR A 26 -3.32 -11.83 -7.15
C TYR A 26 -2.12 -10.91 -7.40
N GLY A 27 -2.10 -10.18 -8.52
CA GLY A 27 -1.11 -9.14 -8.79
C GLY A 27 -1.09 -8.03 -7.74
N LEU A 28 -2.24 -7.71 -7.11
CA LEU A 28 -2.36 -6.71 -6.05
C LEU A 28 -1.73 -7.18 -4.73
N ARG A 29 -1.38 -8.47 -4.58
CA ARG A 29 -0.72 -8.99 -3.38
C ARG A 29 0.56 -8.23 -3.03
N PHE A 30 1.24 -7.64 -4.03
CA PHE A 30 2.46 -6.87 -3.79
C PHE A 30 2.20 -5.53 -3.09
N ASP A 31 0.96 -5.05 -3.02
CA ASP A 31 0.63 -3.81 -2.31
C ASP A 31 0.87 -3.93 -0.80
N ILE A 32 0.85 -5.15 -0.24
CA ILE A 32 1.22 -5.41 1.16
C ILE A 32 2.69 -5.06 1.48
N GLU A 33 3.57 -5.03 0.46
CA GLU A 33 4.98 -4.67 0.65
C GLU A 33 5.13 -3.21 1.09
N GLU A 34 4.21 -2.34 0.68
CA GLU A 34 4.15 -0.95 1.14
C GLU A 34 3.92 -0.90 2.66
N ASN A 35 2.97 -1.70 3.17
CA ASN A 35 2.71 -1.81 4.61
C ASN A 35 3.92 -2.38 5.38
N PHE A 36 4.60 -3.41 4.83
CA PHE A 36 5.81 -3.95 5.46
C PHE A 36 6.96 -2.95 5.51
N LEU A 37 7.05 -2.03 4.55
CA LEU A 37 8.01 -0.93 4.58
C LEU A 37 7.66 0.07 5.68
N ASP A 38 6.38 0.40 5.81
CA ASP A 38 5.87 1.34 6.81
C ASP A 38 6.04 0.83 8.26
N ASP A 39 5.82 -0.45 8.52
CA ASP A 39 6.11 -1.09 9.82
C ASP A 39 7.61 -1.00 10.19
N LYS A 40 8.49 -0.92 9.19
CA LYS A 40 9.95 -0.83 9.36
C LYS A 40 10.39 0.64 9.28
N SER A 41 11.34 0.94 8.39
CA SER A 41 11.95 2.25 8.23
C SER A 41 11.03 3.31 7.62
N GLY A 42 9.89 2.90 7.04
CA GLY A 42 8.95 3.79 6.38
C GLY A 42 8.18 4.68 7.37
N ALA A 43 7.81 4.15 8.54
CA ALA A 43 7.12 4.91 9.58
C ALA A 43 7.42 4.43 11.02
N PHE A 44 6.90 3.27 11.41
CA PHE A 44 6.78 2.89 12.84
C PHE A 44 8.07 2.37 13.47
N GLN A 45 8.97 1.80 12.67
CA GLN A 45 10.24 1.24 13.13
C GLN A 45 10.04 0.25 14.29
N VAL A 46 9.10 -0.70 14.14
CA VAL A 46 8.67 -1.63 15.21
C VAL A 46 9.85 -2.31 15.91
N GLN A 47 10.92 -2.63 15.17
CA GLN A 47 12.12 -3.28 15.73
C GLN A 47 12.85 -2.40 16.77
N LYS A 48 12.70 -1.08 16.73
CA LYS A 48 13.27 -0.14 17.71
C LYS A 48 12.49 -0.07 19.02
N SER A 49 11.32 -0.72 19.11
CA SER A 49 10.59 -0.82 20.38
C SER A 49 11.28 -1.74 21.39
N GLU A 50 12.17 -2.64 20.93
CA GLU A 50 12.90 -3.62 21.74
C GLU A 50 12.00 -4.49 22.64
N ILE A 51 10.71 -4.63 22.28
CA ILE A 51 9.76 -5.47 23.00
C ILE A 51 10.11 -6.93 22.78
N ASP A 52 10.36 -7.65 23.88
CA ASP A 52 10.71 -9.07 23.92
C ASP A 52 9.52 -9.98 24.27
N SER A 53 8.47 -9.43 24.89
CA SER A 53 7.25 -10.15 25.26
C SER A 53 6.27 -10.23 24.08
N ALA A 54 5.83 -11.46 23.78
CA ALA A 54 4.83 -11.70 22.73
C ALA A 54 3.47 -11.03 23.01
N ASP A 55 3.04 -10.93 24.27
CA ASP A 55 1.79 -10.27 24.64
C ASP A 55 1.89 -8.76 24.41
N SER A 56 3.00 -8.15 24.84
CA SER A 56 3.29 -6.73 24.62
C SER A 56 3.38 -6.39 23.14
N LEU A 57 4.04 -7.25 22.36
CA LEU A 57 4.14 -7.09 20.91
C LEU A 57 2.76 -7.18 20.24
N SER A 58 1.92 -8.11 20.68
CA SER A 58 0.54 -8.26 20.16
C SER A 58 -0.29 -7.01 20.42
N ARG A 59 -0.18 -6.41 21.62
CA ARG A 59 -0.85 -5.14 21.96
C ARG A 59 -0.32 -3.98 21.12
N LEU A 60 0.99 -3.91 20.92
CA LEU A 60 1.59 -2.90 20.04
C LEU A 60 1.07 -3.05 18.61
N CYS A 61 1.02 -4.27 18.07
CA CYS A 61 0.46 -4.52 16.74
C CYS A 61 -0.97 -4.01 16.59
N LEU A 62 -1.82 -4.17 17.61
CA LEU A 62 -3.17 -3.61 17.59
C LEU A 62 -3.16 -2.07 17.52
N VAL A 63 -2.33 -1.42 18.34
CA VAL A 63 -2.18 0.04 18.33
C VAL A 63 -1.69 0.52 16.96
N LEU A 64 -0.71 -0.17 16.38
CA LEU A 64 -0.17 0.15 15.06
C LEU A 64 -1.18 -0.10 13.94
N ALA A 65 -2.03 -1.12 14.03
CA ALA A 65 -3.10 -1.35 13.07
C ALA A 65 -4.12 -0.21 13.07
N VAL A 66 -4.52 0.27 14.26
CA VAL A 66 -5.42 1.44 14.39
C VAL A 66 -4.74 2.71 13.88
N ALA A 67 -3.46 2.92 14.23
CA ALA A 67 -2.69 4.05 13.73
C ALA A 67 -2.55 4.01 12.20
N THR A 68 -2.30 2.84 11.62
CA THR A 68 -2.24 2.61 10.18
C THR A 68 -3.55 3.01 9.53
N LEU A 69 -4.67 2.52 10.04
CA LEU A 69 -5.99 2.84 9.50
C LEU A 69 -6.26 4.35 9.50
N TYR A 70 -5.96 5.04 10.60
CA TYR A 70 -6.11 6.49 10.72
C TYR A 70 -5.18 7.26 9.77
N LEU A 71 -3.91 6.87 9.69
CA LEU A 71 -2.91 7.54 8.84
C LEU A 71 -3.18 7.31 7.37
N VAL A 72 -3.59 6.10 6.96
CA VAL A 72 -3.96 5.79 5.58
C VAL A 72 -5.22 6.59 5.19
N SER A 73 -6.27 6.59 6.03
CA SER A 73 -7.47 7.41 5.79
C SER A 73 -7.12 8.89 5.60
N THR A 74 -6.29 9.43 6.50
CA THR A 74 -5.81 10.81 6.40
C THR A 74 -5.03 11.04 5.09
N GLY A 75 -4.15 10.12 4.72
CA GLY A 75 -3.37 10.20 3.49
C GLY A 75 -4.26 10.23 2.26
N VAL A 76 -5.25 9.33 2.20
CA VAL A 76 -6.23 9.25 1.10
C VAL A 76 -7.01 10.56 0.98
N GLU A 77 -7.49 11.12 2.10
CA GLU A 77 -8.19 12.41 2.11
C GLU A 77 -7.30 13.56 1.61
N VAL A 78 -6.02 13.59 2.02
CA VAL A 78 -5.05 14.60 1.57
C VAL A 78 -4.81 14.52 0.07
N VAL A 79 -4.76 13.31 -0.50
CA VAL A 79 -4.65 13.11 -1.94
C VAL A 79 -5.93 13.52 -2.65
N ALA A 80 -7.10 13.05 -2.19
CA ALA A 80 -8.40 13.37 -2.76
C ALA A 80 -8.70 14.88 -2.75
N SER A 81 -8.21 15.60 -1.74
CA SER A 81 -8.35 17.06 -1.64
C SER A 81 -7.29 17.85 -2.44
N GLY A 82 -6.43 17.18 -3.21
CA GLY A 82 -5.39 17.81 -4.04
C GLY A 82 -4.23 18.42 -3.24
N LYS A 83 -4.14 18.11 -1.94
CA LYS A 83 -3.15 18.69 -1.00
C LYS A 83 -1.87 17.87 -0.90
N ARG A 84 -1.79 16.71 -1.57
CA ARG A 84 -0.62 15.79 -1.58
C ARG A 84 0.71 16.53 -1.73
N ARG A 85 0.82 17.46 -2.68
CA ARG A 85 2.08 18.17 -2.99
C ARG A 85 2.64 19.01 -1.86
N LEU A 86 1.84 19.27 -0.81
CA LEU A 86 2.30 19.97 0.39
C LEU A 86 3.18 19.09 1.29
N VAL A 87 3.11 17.76 1.14
CA VAL A 87 3.82 16.77 1.99
C VAL A 87 4.56 15.68 1.21
N ASP A 88 4.20 15.48 -0.06
CA ASP A 88 4.87 14.62 -1.03
C ASP A 88 5.26 15.44 -2.26
N THR A 89 6.55 15.78 -2.36
CA THR A 89 7.08 16.66 -3.43
C THR A 89 7.24 15.93 -4.77
N HIS A 90 7.08 14.61 -4.79
CA HIS A 90 7.24 13.82 -6.00
C HIS A 90 6.13 14.13 -7.04
N TRP A 91 6.47 14.01 -8.32
CA TRP A 91 5.55 14.37 -9.41
C TRP A 91 4.34 13.43 -9.45
N ASP A 92 4.61 12.13 -9.41
CA ASP A 92 3.64 11.07 -9.10
C ASP A 92 3.57 10.83 -7.57
N ARG A 93 2.66 10.01 -7.05
CA ARG A 93 2.67 9.64 -5.62
C ARG A 93 3.96 8.87 -5.30
N GLY A 94 4.87 9.51 -4.56
CA GLY A 94 6.18 8.93 -4.21
C GLY A 94 6.21 8.26 -2.83
N LEU A 95 5.21 8.54 -2.00
CA LEU A 95 5.09 8.06 -0.63
C LEU A 95 3.85 7.19 -0.46
N SER A 96 3.85 6.35 0.57
CA SER A 96 2.63 5.64 0.96
C SER A 96 1.57 6.56 1.50
N TYR A 97 0.30 6.15 1.43
CA TYR A 97 -0.79 6.90 2.04
C TYR A 97 -0.57 7.09 3.54
N LEU A 98 -0.03 6.08 4.23
CA LEU A 98 0.37 6.19 5.63
C LEU A 98 1.42 7.28 5.82
N GLN A 99 2.48 7.30 5.00
CA GLN A 99 3.54 8.32 5.07
C GLN A 99 3.03 9.73 4.76
N ILE A 100 2.12 9.86 3.78
CA ILE A 100 1.44 11.12 3.47
C ILE A 100 0.64 11.59 4.67
N GLY A 101 -0.17 10.71 5.26
CA GLY A 101 -0.98 11.03 6.44
C GLY A 101 -0.11 11.44 7.63
N TRP A 102 0.96 10.70 7.88
CA TRP A 102 1.92 11.01 8.96
C TRP A 102 2.55 12.39 8.81
N ARG A 103 3.03 12.73 7.61
CA ARG A 103 3.59 14.05 7.32
C ARG A 103 2.56 15.16 7.39
N TRP A 104 1.33 14.88 6.96
CA TRP A 104 0.22 15.82 7.05
C TRP A 104 -0.12 16.15 8.51
N LEU A 105 -0.27 15.14 9.37
CA LEU A 105 -0.55 15.38 10.79
C LEU A 105 0.58 16.19 11.45
N ARG A 106 1.85 15.86 11.18
CA ARG A 106 2.99 16.64 11.66
C ARG A 106 2.93 18.10 11.24
N ARG A 107 2.53 18.36 9.98
CA ARG A 107 2.33 19.71 9.44
C ARG A 107 1.16 20.43 10.11
N GLN A 108 0.03 19.76 10.33
CA GLN A 108 -1.13 20.36 10.99
C GLN A 108 -0.82 20.70 12.45
N LEU A 109 -0.15 19.78 13.18
CA LEU A 109 0.27 20.00 14.57
C LEU A 109 1.25 21.16 14.70
N SER A 110 2.22 21.30 13.79
CA SER A 110 3.17 22.43 13.83
C SER A 110 2.52 23.77 13.50
N GLN A 111 1.38 23.76 12.82
CA GLN A 111 0.61 24.94 12.43
C GLN A 111 -0.56 25.24 13.37
N GLY A 112 -0.81 24.40 14.38
CA GLY A 112 -2.01 24.51 15.24
C GLY A 112 -3.32 24.33 14.48
N ALA A 113 -3.28 23.65 13.33
CA ALA A 113 -4.42 23.47 12.45
C ALA A 113 -5.23 22.22 12.84
N PRO A 114 -6.53 22.15 12.47
CA PRO A 114 -7.38 21.03 12.86
C PRO A 114 -6.88 19.70 12.27
N LEU A 115 -7.06 18.64 13.05
CA LEU A 115 -6.74 17.29 12.63
C LEU A 115 -7.94 16.65 11.90
N PRO A 116 -7.67 15.83 10.88
CA PRO A 116 -8.69 14.99 10.25
C PRO A 116 -9.32 14.06 11.30
N HIS A 117 -10.64 13.91 11.24
CA HIS A 117 -11.43 13.09 12.16
C HIS A 117 -12.25 12.02 11.43
N THR A 118 -12.16 11.99 10.10
CA THR A 118 -12.87 11.03 9.25
C THR A 118 -12.02 9.79 9.03
N LEU A 119 -12.65 8.64 9.18
CA LEU A 119 -12.07 7.33 8.91
C LEU A 119 -12.79 6.71 7.72
N GLU A 120 -12.37 7.09 6.51
CA GLU A 120 -13.00 6.65 5.27
C GLU A 120 -11.95 6.08 4.32
N LEU A 121 -12.23 4.87 3.82
CA LEU A 121 -11.47 4.24 2.76
C LEU A 121 -12.43 3.93 1.62
N ASP A 122 -12.09 4.44 0.44
CA ASP A 122 -12.85 4.21 -0.77
C ASP A 122 -12.56 2.80 -1.31
N PRO A 123 -13.57 1.96 -1.56
CA PRO A 123 -13.35 0.62 -2.12
C PRO A 123 -12.94 0.63 -3.59
N ARG A 124 -12.97 1.79 -4.27
CA ARG A 124 -12.52 1.91 -5.67
C ARG A 124 -11.00 1.68 -5.78
N PRO A 125 -10.50 1.28 -6.96
CA PRO A 125 -9.07 1.14 -7.20
C PRO A 125 -8.28 2.40 -6.84
N ASP A 126 -7.03 2.23 -6.39
CA ASP A 126 -6.17 3.34 -5.98
C ASP A 126 -6.15 4.46 -7.04
N PRO A 127 -6.63 5.67 -6.72
CA PRO A 127 -6.71 6.77 -7.67
C PRO A 127 -5.33 7.29 -8.10
N GLU A 128 -4.30 7.14 -7.26
CA GLU A 128 -2.94 7.60 -7.52
C GLU A 128 -1.91 6.54 -7.09
N PRO A 129 -1.69 5.46 -7.86
CA PRO A 129 -0.75 4.40 -7.46
C PRO A 129 0.67 4.91 -7.20
N ALA A 130 1.33 4.37 -6.18
CA ALA A 130 2.70 4.70 -5.83
C ALA A 130 3.64 4.45 -7.01
N ARG A 131 4.46 5.44 -7.35
CA ARG A 131 5.38 5.38 -8.49
C ARG A 131 6.73 5.96 -8.13
N ALA A 132 7.73 5.08 -8.05
CA ALA A 132 9.12 5.49 -7.86
C ALA A 132 9.70 6.24 -9.09
N SER A 133 9.21 5.93 -10.30
CA SER A 133 9.55 6.67 -11.52
C SER A 133 8.58 6.34 -12.67
N ARG A 134 8.54 7.20 -13.69
CA ARG A 134 7.77 6.93 -14.93
C ARG A 134 8.21 5.67 -15.68
N ARG A 135 9.46 5.24 -15.51
CA ARG A 135 9.98 3.99 -16.11
C ARG A 135 9.60 2.75 -15.30
N ALA A 136 9.30 2.92 -14.01
CA ALA A 136 8.89 1.84 -13.12
C ALA A 136 7.41 1.46 -13.28
N VAL A 137 6.65 2.17 -14.13
CA VAL A 137 5.28 1.81 -14.49
C VAL A 137 5.30 0.46 -15.17
N ARG A 138 4.96 -0.58 -14.41
CA ARG A 138 4.78 -1.92 -14.95
C ARG A 138 3.43 -1.96 -15.64
N SER A 139 3.42 -2.33 -16.92
CA SER A 139 2.19 -2.82 -17.53
C SER A 139 1.71 -4.02 -16.71
N PRO A 140 0.39 -4.15 -16.48
CA PRO A 140 -0.13 -5.34 -15.82
C PRO A 140 0.40 -6.59 -16.56
N PRO A 141 0.86 -7.62 -15.84
CA PRO A 141 1.31 -8.85 -16.46
C PRO A 141 0.21 -9.39 -17.40
N SER A 142 0.59 -9.74 -18.62
CA SER A 142 -0.31 -10.41 -19.57
C SER A 142 -0.45 -11.87 -19.15
N PHE A 143 -1.64 -12.26 -18.74
CA PHE A 143 -1.96 -13.66 -18.42
C PHE A 143 -2.66 -14.30 -19.61
N ASN A 144 -2.26 -15.53 -19.94
CA ASN A 144 -2.98 -16.37 -20.89
C ASN A 144 -3.50 -17.59 -20.12
N THR A 145 -4.79 -17.87 -20.22
CA THR A 145 -5.37 -19.09 -19.64
C THR A 145 -5.03 -20.27 -20.54
N VAL A 146 -4.40 -21.30 -19.98
CA VAL A 146 -4.36 -22.63 -20.58
C VAL A 146 -5.32 -23.45 -19.75
N ALA A 147 -6.49 -23.78 -20.30
CA ALA A 147 -7.41 -24.67 -19.63
C ALA A 147 -6.71 -26.03 -19.45
N ALA A 148 -6.52 -26.45 -18.20
CA ALA A 148 -6.24 -27.84 -17.91
C ALA A 148 -7.61 -28.54 -17.93
N GLU A 149 -7.89 -29.27 -19.00
CA GLU A 149 -8.97 -30.25 -18.98
C GLU A 149 -8.57 -31.31 -17.94
N CYS A 150 -9.40 -31.46 -16.89
CA CYS A 150 -9.30 -32.55 -15.93
C CYS A 150 -9.93 -33.82 -16.51
#